data_AF-I8IP66-F1
#
_entry.id   AF-I8IP66-F1
#
_cell.length_a   1.000
_cell.length_b   1.000
_cell.length_c   1.000
_cell.angle_alpha   90.00
_cell.angle_beta   90.00
_cell.angle_gamma   90.00
#
_symmetry.space_group_name_H-M   'P 1'
#
loop_
_entity.id
_entity.type
_entity.pdbx_description
1 polymer ?
#
loop_
_entity_poly.entity_id
_entity_poly.type
_entity_poly.pdbx_seq_one_letter_code
_entity_poly.pdbx_strand_id
1 'polypeptide(L)'
;MCFSRVLQKVDALRYMILYIHGGAILDVDLVCKRSLEPLRRFDFVAPAAYPAGFSIGMLLSSPGNLFVRDLIDNLPRFKRRWLLLPYVTVMFSTGCHYASTIYTTQPNRTSLRILSGPPNHPNMHMLNGFVDTPLFRHLGTSSWHANDALFVRLVEGLGGRVLYCILSAVIVGGCVVLSRSIAARRRSVRFARSTLPSKVFEKVV
;
A
#
# COMPACT_ATOMS: atom_id res chain seq x y z
N MET A 1 -16.24 5.75 -14.50
CA MET A 1 -14.90 5.28 -14.08
C MET A 1 -14.89 3.75 -13.99
N CYS A 2 -14.01 3.03 -14.69
CA CYS A 2 -14.10 1.57 -14.79
C CYS A 2 -12.94 0.86 -14.06
N PHE A 3 -13.14 0.47 -12.80
CA PHE A 3 -12.24 -0.42 -12.06
C PHE A 3 -12.48 -1.88 -12.42
N SER A 4 -11.44 -2.70 -12.35
CA SER A 4 -11.54 -4.12 -12.74
C SER A 4 -12.11 -5.01 -11.63
N ARG A 5 -11.86 -4.68 -10.35
CA ARG A 5 -12.33 -5.47 -9.19
C ARG A 5 -13.57 -4.85 -8.56
N VAL A 6 -14.48 -5.68 -8.07
CA VAL A 6 -15.72 -5.23 -7.39
C VAL A 6 -15.40 -4.36 -6.18
N LEU A 7 -14.45 -4.78 -5.35
CA LEU A 7 -14.06 -4.03 -4.15
C LEU A 7 -13.61 -2.60 -4.47
N GLN A 8 -12.81 -2.40 -5.52
CA GLN A 8 -12.40 -1.05 -5.94
C GLN A 8 -13.59 -0.20 -6.36
N LYS A 9 -14.60 -0.79 -7.00
CA LYS A 9 -15.84 -0.09 -7.37
C LYS A 9 -16.63 0.30 -6.13
N VAL A 10 -16.72 -0.59 -5.13
CA VAL A 10 -17.43 -0.34 -3.87
C VAL A 10 -16.74 0.75 -3.06
N ASP A 11 -15.40 0.71 -2.94
CA ASP A 11 -14.61 1.76 -2.28
C ASP A 11 -14.81 3.11 -2.98
N ALA A 12 -14.72 3.16 -4.31
CA ALA A 12 -14.95 4.38 -5.07
C ALA A 12 -16.38 4.91 -4.89
N LEU A 13 -17.38 4.02 -4.91
CA LEU A 13 -18.77 4.37 -4.68
C LEU A 13 -18.98 4.93 -3.27
N ARG A 14 -18.32 4.37 -2.26
CA ARG A 14 -18.35 4.84 -0.88
C ARG A 14 -17.92 6.31 -0.79
N TYR A 15 -16.82 6.69 -1.44
CA TYR A 15 -16.38 8.09 -1.47
C TYR A 15 -17.41 8.99 -2.14
N MET A 16 -18.00 8.55 -3.26
CA MET A 16 -19.03 9.32 -3.98
C MET A 16 -20.29 9.52 -3.14
N ILE A 17 -20.80 8.47 -2.50
CA ILE A 17 -21.97 8.54 -1.61
C ILE A 17 -21.67 9.46 -0.43
N LEU A 18 -20.51 9.30 0.20
CA LEU A 18 -20.10 10.13 1.33
C LEU A 18 -19.96 11.59 0.95
N TYR A 19 -19.48 11.89 -0.26
CA TYR A 19 -19.40 13.27 -0.75
C TYR A 19 -20.77 13.89 -0.98
N ILE A 20 -21.70 13.16 -1.61
CA ILE A 20 -23.03 13.68 -1.94
C ILE A 20 -23.89 13.83 -0.69
N HIS A 21 -23.91 12.82 0.17
CA HIS A 21 -24.86 12.73 1.28
C HIS A 21 -24.26 13.04 2.65
N GLY A 22 -22.93 12.98 2.79
CA GLY A 22 -22.28 12.99 4.10
C GLY A 22 -22.72 11.80 4.96
N GLY A 23 -22.68 11.99 6.28
CA GLY A 23 -23.12 10.98 7.25
C GLY A 23 -22.01 9.99 7.59
N ALA A 24 -22.38 8.77 7.91
CA ALA A 24 -21.48 7.69 8.30
C ALA A 24 -21.63 6.49 7.37
N ILE A 25 -20.52 5.96 6.86
CA ILE A 25 -20.48 4.68 6.15
C ILE A 25 -19.58 3.73 6.92
N LEU A 26 -20.08 2.52 7.17
CA LEU A 26 -19.39 1.49 7.93
C LEU A 26 -19.41 0.17 7.16
N ASP A 27 -18.33 -0.59 7.29
CA ASP A 27 -18.29 -1.99 6.86
C ASP A 27 -19.20 -2.84 7.78
N VAL A 28 -19.78 -3.89 7.22
CA VAL A 28 -20.78 -4.74 7.88
C VAL A 28 -20.22 -5.55 9.06
N ASP A 29 -18.91 -5.58 9.22
CA ASP A 29 -18.21 -6.28 10.29
C ASP A 29 -17.75 -5.34 11.43
N LEU A 30 -18.18 -4.09 11.41
CA LEU A 30 -18.05 -3.15 12.53
C LEU A 30 -19.31 -3.11 13.38
N VAL A 31 -19.23 -3.71 14.57
CA VAL A 31 -20.27 -3.60 15.57
C VAL A 31 -20.07 -2.32 16.38
N CYS A 32 -20.97 -1.35 16.20
CA CYS A 32 -20.98 -0.10 16.96
C CYS A 32 -21.32 -0.34 18.43
N LYS A 33 -20.43 0.07 19.35
CA LYS A 33 -20.64 -0.02 20.80
C LYS A 33 -21.18 1.28 21.40
N ARG A 34 -21.01 2.40 20.70
CA ARG A 34 -21.34 3.76 21.16
C ARG A 34 -21.92 4.57 20.00
N SER A 35 -22.66 5.63 20.34
CA SER A 35 -23.14 6.60 19.34
C SER A 35 -21.96 7.31 18.68
N LEU A 36 -22.05 7.49 17.36
CA LEU A 36 -21.09 8.25 16.55
C LEU A 36 -21.42 9.75 16.51
N GLU A 37 -22.55 10.16 17.09
CA GLU A 37 -23.01 11.55 17.09
C GLU A 37 -21.95 12.56 17.58
N PRO A 38 -21.18 12.31 18.66
CA PRO A 38 -20.16 13.26 19.12
C PRO A 38 -19.04 13.51 18.10
N LEU A 39 -18.85 12.59 17.13
CA LEU A 39 -17.85 12.70 16.08
C LEU A 39 -18.29 13.64 14.96
N ARG A 40 -19.58 13.97 14.86
CA ARG A 40 -20.14 14.88 13.84
C ARG A 40 -19.68 16.34 13.97
N ARG A 41 -19.01 16.69 15.07
CA ARG A 41 -18.37 18.00 15.25
C ARG A 41 -17.13 18.22 14.37
N PHE A 42 -16.61 17.15 13.76
CA PHE A 42 -15.47 17.20 12.85
C PHE A 42 -15.97 17.04 11.41
N ASP A 43 -15.29 17.68 10.46
CA ASP A 43 -15.68 17.65 9.04
C ASP A 43 -15.47 16.26 8.41
N PHE A 44 -14.48 15.52 8.91
CA PHE A 44 -14.18 14.15 8.51
C PHE A 44 -13.63 13.36 9.69
N VAL A 45 -14.05 12.10 9.83
CA VAL A 45 -13.56 11.18 10.85
C VAL A 45 -13.37 9.78 10.27
N ALA A 46 -12.24 9.16 10.61
CA ALA A 46 -11.97 7.75 10.32
C ALA A 46 -11.09 7.15 11.43
N PRO A 47 -11.19 5.85 11.75
CA PRO A 47 -10.33 5.22 12.73
C PRO A 47 -8.94 4.95 12.16
N ALA A 48 -7.90 4.99 13.01
CA ALA A 48 -6.56 4.60 12.62
C ALA A 48 -6.52 3.14 12.10
N ALA A 49 -5.60 2.83 11.21
CA ALA A 49 -5.39 1.46 10.69
C ALA A 49 -3.99 0.95 11.00
N TYR A 50 -3.90 -0.36 11.21
CA TYR A 50 -2.63 -1.07 11.26
C TYR A 50 -2.14 -1.43 9.84
N PRO A 51 -0.82 -1.34 9.55
CA PRO A 51 0.26 -0.85 10.42
C PRO A 51 0.41 0.68 10.45
N ALA A 52 -0.17 1.39 9.47
CA ALA A 52 -0.14 2.85 9.41
C ALA A 52 -1.32 3.41 8.61
N GLY A 53 -1.64 4.68 8.86
CA GLY A 53 -2.72 5.40 8.18
C GLY A 53 -4.07 5.25 8.89
N PHE A 54 -5.15 5.31 8.12
CA PHE A 54 -6.52 5.16 8.62
C PHE A 54 -7.30 4.12 7.81
N SER A 55 -8.29 3.52 8.46
CA SER A 55 -9.15 2.51 7.85
C SER A 55 -10.32 3.18 7.14
N ILE A 56 -10.60 2.76 5.91
CA ILE A 56 -11.80 3.18 5.19
C ILE A 56 -13.04 2.39 5.59
N GLY A 57 -12.90 1.42 6.51
CA GLY A 57 -14.01 0.61 6.99
C GLY A 57 -15.00 1.39 7.85
N MET A 58 -14.61 2.56 8.38
CA MET A 58 -15.55 3.55 8.88
C MET A 58 -15.12 4.92 8.37
N LEU A 59 -16.04 5.63 7.73
CA LEU A 59 -15.86 7.00 7.28
C LEU A 59 -17.06 7.81 7.74
N LEU A 60 -16.80 8.97 8.34
CA LEU A 60 -17.83 9.93 8.70
C LEU A 60 -17.44 11.29 8.13
N SER A 61 -18.37 11.98 7.47
CA SER A 61 -18.07 13.30 6.89
C SER A 61 -19.30 14.16 6.69
N SER A 62 -19.10 15.48 6.61
CA SER A 62 -20.10 16.42 6.10
C SER A 62 -20.32 16.25 4.59
N PRO A 63 -21.53 16.51 4.07
CA PRO A 63 -21.75 16.55 2.63
C PRO A 63 -20.91 17.66 1.99
N GLY A 64 -20.37 17.42 0.80
CA GLY A 64 -19.53 18.37 0.07
C GLY A 64 -18.11 18.54 0.63
N ASN A 65 -17.65 17.65 1.51
CA ASN A 65 -16.33 17.76 2.13
C ASN A 65 -15.19 17.75 1.10
N LEU A 66 -14.29 18.74 1.19
CA LEU A 66 -13.18 18.92 0.24
C LEU A 66 -12.17 17.76 0.25
N PHE A 67 -11.88 17.18 1.42
CA PHE A 67 -11.00 16.01 1.48
C PHE A 67 -11.64 14.79 0.81
N VAL A 68 -12.94 14.57 1.00
CA VAL A 68 -13.66 13.48 0.31
C VAL A 68 -13.71 13.74 -1.20
N ARG A 69 -13.85 14.99 -1.63
CA ARG A 69 -13.72 15.36 -3.05
C ARG A 69 -12.35 15.00 -3.60
N ASP A 70 -11.28 15.30 -2.88
CA ASP A 70 -9.92 14.94 -3.29
C ASP A 70 -9.73 13.42 -3.40
N LEU A 71 -10.38 12.64 -2.52
CA LEU A 71 -10.44 11.18 -2.65
C LEU A 71 -11.13 10.76 -3.95
N ILE A 72 -12.14 11.47 -4.44
CA ILE A 72 -12.81 11.12 -5.71
C ILE A 72 -11.94 11.55 -6.90
N ASP A 73 -11.47 12.80 -6.89
CA ASP A 73 -10.74 13.42 -7.99
C ASP A 73 -9.39 12.72 -8.26
N ASN A 74 -8.79 12.12 -7.23
CA ASN A 74 -7.53 11.37 -7.37
C ASN A 74 -7.69 9.89 -7.75
N LEU A 75 -8.90 9.33 -7.72
CA LEU A 75 -9.13 7.92 -8.12
C LEU A 75 -8.50 7.57 -9.49
N PRO A 76 -8.51 8.44 -10.54
CA PRO A 76 -7.98 8.05 -11.85
C PRO A 76 -6.46 7.89 -11.82
N ARG A 77 -5.79 8.76 -11.06
CA ARG A 77 -4.33 8.76 -10.90
C ARG A 77 -3.82 7.53 -10.16
N PHE A 78 -4.63 7.00 -9.23
CA PHE A 78 -4.29 5.84 -8.42
C PHE A 78 -4.86 4.53 -8.95
N LYS A 79 -5.49 4.53 -10.14
CA LYS A 79 -5.96 3.31 -10.82
C LYS A 79 -4.77 2.44 -11.28
N ARG A 80 -4.14 1.75 -10.33
CA ARG A 80 -3.06 0.78 -10.59
C ARG A 80 -3.66 -0.60 -10.80
N ARG A 81 -2.95 -1.42 -11.59
CA ARG A 81 -3.32 -2.81 -11.85
C ARG A 81 -2.09 -3.68 -11.74
N TRP A 82 -1.89 -4.30 -10.58
CA TRP A 82 -0.89 -5.34 -10.42
C TRP A 82 -1.58 -6.70 -10.53
N LEU A 83 -1.41 -7.34 -11.68
CA LEU A 83 -2.13 -8.57 -12.04
C LEU A 83 -1.98 -9.69 -11.00
N LEU A 84 -0.77 -9.84 -10.47
CA LEU A 84 -0.42 -10.89 -9.51
C LEU A 84 -0.61 -10.48 -8.04
N LEU A 85 -0.94 -9.21 -7.78
CA LEU A 85 -1.06 -8.66 -6.42
C LEU A 85 -2.45 -8.04 -6.23
N PRO A 86 -3.51 -8.87 -6.14
CA PRO A 86 -4.88 -8.43 -5.94
C PRO A 86 -5.09 -7.56 -4.69
N TYR A 87 -4.58 -7.98 -3.52
CA TYR A 87 -4.69 -7.23 -2.27
C TYR A 87 -3.99 -5.88 -2.37
N VAL A 88 -2.75 -5.87 -2.87
CA VAL A 88 -1.98 -4.63 -3.05
C VAL A 88 -2.69 -3.69 -4.03
N THR A 89 -3.26 -4.24 -5.11
CA THR A 89 -4.02 -3.46 -6.09
C THR A 89 -5.21 -2.74 -5.46
N VAL A 90 -5.98 -3.41 -4.61
CA VAL A 90 -7.11 -2.78 -3.91
C VAL A 90 -6.58 -1.73 -2.92
N MET A 91 -5.66 -2.12 -2.05
CA MET A 91 -5.13 -1.29 -0.96
C MET A 91 -4.58 0.06 -1.43
N PHE A 92 -3.80 0.08 -2.53
CA PHE A 92 -3.14 1.29 -3.04
C PHE A 92 -3.94 2.04 -4.11
N SER A 93 -5.00 1.45 -4.67
CA SER A 93 -5.81 2.14 -5.68
C SER A 93 -7.01 2.85 -5.08
N THR A 94 -7.70 2.20 -4.14
CA THR A 94 -8.96 2.69 -3.57
C THR A 94 -9.07 2.45 -2.07
N GLY A 95 -8.24 1.57 -1.50
CA GLY A 95 -8.30 1.16 -0.09
C GLY A 95 -7.65 2.12 0.91
N CYS A 96 -7.35 1.60 2.11
CA CYS A 96 -6.82 2.37 3.24
C CYS A 96 -5.52 3.10 2.91
N HIS A 97 -4.57 2.45 2.22
CA HIS A 97 -3.30 3.08 1.88
C HIS A 97 -3.48 4.22 0.88
N TYR A 98 -4.35 4.03 -0.12
CA TYR A 98 -4.72 5.08 -1.06
C TYR A 98 -5.26 6.32 -0.33
N ALA A 99 -6.30 6.15 0.49
CA ALA A 99 -6.94 7.26 1.18
C ALA A 99 -6.00 7.94 2.18
N SER A 100 -5.17 7.16 2.88
CA SER A 100 -4.12 7.67 3.76
C SER A 100 -3.06 8.48 3.01
N THR A 101 -2.69 8.08 1.79
CA THR A 101 -1.76 8.83 0.95
C THR A 101 -2.34 10.22 0.62
N ILE A 102 -3.60 10.28 0.18
CA ILE A 102 -4.28 11.57 -0.09
C ILE A 102 -4.40 12.41 1.18
N TYR A 103 -4.65 11.81 2.34
CA TYR A 103 -4.65 12.51 3.62
C TYR A 103 -3.29 13.16 3.91
N THR A 104 -2.18 12.47 3.62
CA THR A 104 -0.83 13.03 3.80
C THR A 104 -0.48 14.15 2.83
N THR A 105 -1.24 14.37 1.76
CA THR A 105 -1.05 15.50 0.86
C THR A 105 -1.86 16.73 1.25
N GLN A 106 -2.77 16.60 2.22
CA GLN A 106 -3.62 17.72 2.64
C GLN A 106 -2.79 18.79 3.39
N PRO A 107 -2.89 20.08 2.99
CA PRO A 107 -2.14 21.16 3.62
C PRO A 107 -2.69 21.52 5.01
N ASN A 108 -4.01 21.41 5.19
CA ASN A 108 -4.68 21.63 6.47
C ASN A 108 -5.48 20.38 6.84
N ARG A 109 -5.26 19.87 8.06
CA ARG A 109 -5.88 18.64 8.58
C ARG A 109 -6.57 18.86 9.92
N THR A 110 -6.70 20.10 10.38
CA THR A 110 -7.22 20.40 11.72
C THR A 110 -8.64 19.86 11.94
N SER A 111 -9.48 19.89 10.90
CA SER A 111 -10.84 19.36 10.93
C SER A 111 -10.96 17.91 10.48
N LEU A 112 -9.85 17.28 10.04
CA LEU A 112 -9.80 15.88 9.62
C LEU A 112 -9.31 15.02 10.79
N ARG A 113 -10.21 14.26 11.42
CA ARG A 113 -9.89 13.51 12.63
C ARG A 113 -9.64 12.05 12.36
N ILE A 114 -8.38 11.62 12.51
CA ILE A 114 -8.05 10.20 12.59
C ILE A 114 -8.15 9.76 14.05
N LEU A 115 -9.03 8.80 14.34
CA LEU A 115 -9.23 8.27 15.68
C LEU A 115 -8.08 7.32 16.01
N SER A 116 -7.06 7.89 16.61
CA SER A 116 -6.01 7.19 17.36
C SER A 116 -6.29 7.32 18.85
N GLY A 117 -5.52 6.64 19.68
CA GLY A 117 -5.59 6.79 21.13
C GLY A 117 -4.70 7.89 21.70
N PRO A 118 -4.77 8.13 23.02
CA PRO A 118 -3.90 9.05 23.75
C PRO A 118 -2.42 8.62 23.66
N PRO A 119 -1.45 9.50 23.99
CA PRO A 119 -0.02 9.20 23.86
C PRO A 119 0.45 7.94 24.61
N ASN A 120 -0.18 7.60 25.73
CA ASN A 120 0.10 6.38 26.50
C ASN A 120 -0.49 5.11 25.85
N HIS A 121 -1.52 5.23 25.02
CA HIS A 121 -2.19 4.12 24.33
C HIS A 121 -2.58 4.49 22.90
N PRO A 122 -1.61 4.76 22.00
CA PRO A 122 -1.88 5.33 20.67
C PRO A 122 -2.75 4.44 19.77
N ASN A 123 -2.78 3.13 20.05
CA ASN A 123 -3.50 2.14 19.26
C ASN A 123 -4.94 1.89 19.72
N MET A 124 -5.45 2.63 20.71
CA MET A 124 -6.76 2.39 21.35
C MET A 124 -7.95 2.30 20.38
N HIS A 125 -7.94 3.12 19.33
CA HIS A 125 -9.01 3.19 18.32
C HIS A 125 -8.60 2.57 16.97
N MET A 126 -7.43 1.95 16.91
CA MET A 126 -6.89 1.41 15.67
C MET A 126 -7.61 0.12 15.30
N LEU A 127 -8.07 0.03 14.05
CA LEU A 127 -8.65 -1.19 13.50
C LEU A 127 -7.54 -2.12 12.98
N ASN A 128 -7.55 -3.37 13.45
CA ASN A 128 -6.57 -4.38 13.07
C ASN A 128 -7.16 -5.80 13.21
N GLY A 129 -7.75 -6.34 12.15
CA GLY A 129 -8.38 -7.67 12.20
C GLY A 129 -9.40 -7.76 13.34
N PHE A 130 -9.48 -8.88 14.05
CA PHE A 130 -10.38 -8.99 15.20
C PHE A 130 -9.88 -8.13 16.37
N VAL A 131 -10.57 -7.02 16.67
CA VAL A 131 -10.18 -6.09 17.74
C VAL A 131 -11.39 -5.47 18.41
N ASP A 132 -11.33 -5.32 19.73
CA ASP A 132 -12.34 -4.64 20.53
C ASP A 132 -11.79 -3.27 20.98
N THR A 133 -12.36 -2.20 20.43
CA THR A 133 -12.03 -0.80 20.72
C THR A 133 -13.14 -0.17 21.57
N PRO A 134 -12.93 1.03 22.15
CA PRO A 134 -14.01 1.71 22.88
C PRO A 134 -15.25 2.02 22.02
N LEU A 135 -15.08 2.22 20.71
CA LEU A 135 -16.18 2.60 19.79
C LEU A 135 -16.74 1.42 19.01
N PHE A 136 -15.90 0.46 18.65
CA PHE A 136 -16.26 -0.65 17.76
C PHE A 136 -15.73 -1.98 18.28
N ARG A 137 -16.50 -3.04 18.08
CA ARG A 137 -15.97 -4.39 17.98
C ARG A 137 -15.86 -4.75 16.49
N HIS A 138 -14.63 -4.87 16.00
CA HIS A 138 -14.35 -5.24 14.62
C HIS A 138 -14.19 -6.75 14.53
N LEU A 139 -15.04 -7.39 13.73
CA LEU A 139 -15.09 -8.85 13.62
C LEU A 139 -13.95 -9.40 12.74
N GLY A 140 -13.20 -8.52 12.06
CA GLY A 140 -11.98 -8.87 11.34
C GLY A 140 -12.24 -9.70 10.08
N THR A 141 -13.38 -9.48 9.41
CA THR A 141 -13.73 -10.26 8.22
C THR A 141 -12.80 -9.87 7.09
N SER A 142 -11.78 -10.71 6.89
CA SER A 142 -10.72 -10.49 5.90
C SER A 142 -11.06 -11.13 4.56
N SER A 143 -12.35 -11.15 4.19
CA SER A 143 -12.89 -11.93 3.05
C SER A 143 -12.31 -11.52 1.69
N TRP A 144 -11.75 -10.33 1.60
CA TRP A 144 -11.10 -9.80 0.41
C TRP A 144 -9.58 -9.99 0.37
N HIS A 145 -8.97 -10.45 1.48
CA HIS A 145 -7.55 -10.74 1.50
C HIS A 145 -7.25 -11.94 0.61
N ALA A 146 -6.32 -11.75 -0.32
CA ALA A 146 -5.81 -12.80 -1.17
C ALA A 146 -4.42 -13.26 -0.70
N ASN A 147 -3.82 -14.23 -1.39
CA ASN A 147 -2.54 -14.81 -1.00
C ASN A 147 -1.41 -13.78 -0.85
N ASP A 148 -1.45 -12.69 -1.62
CA ASP A 148 -0.49 -11.60 -1.53
C ASP A 148 -0.60 -10.79 -0.23
N ALA A 149 -1.74 -10.84 0.47
CA ALA A 149 -1.89 -10.26 1.81
C ALA A 149 -1.01 -10.99 2.85
N LEU A 150 -0.89 -12.32 2.74
CA LEU A 150 0.00 -13.12 3.59
C LEU A 150 1.46 -12.75 3.32
N PHE A 151 1.84 -12.61 2.05
CA PHE A 151 3.17 -12.17 1.67
C PHE A 151 3.51 -10.79 2.26
N VAL A 152 2.59 -9.82 2.15
CA VAL A 152 2.77 -8.48 2.75
C VAL A 152 2.97 -8.57 4.26
N ARG A 153 2.15 -9.36 4.97
CA ARG A 153 2.30 -9.55 6.43
C ARG A 153 3.62 -10.21 6.82
N LEU A 154 4.09 -11.18 6.04
CA LEU A 154 5.39 -11.82 6.26
C LEU A 154 6.53 -10.82 6.09
N VAL A 155 6.49 -10.00 5.03
CA VAL A 155 7.48 -8.95 4.78
C VAL A 155 7.47 -7.89 5.89
N GLU A 156 6.29 -7.48 6.36
CA GLU A 156 6.15 -6.59 7.51
C GLU A 156 6.75 -7.20 8.79
N GLY A 157 6.47 -8.49 9.05
CA GLY A 157 6.94 -9.21 10.24
C GLY A 157 8.45 -9.47 10.27
N LEU A 158 9.09 -9.62 9.10
CA LEU A 158 10.56 -9.74 9.00
C LEU A 158 11.28 -8.46 9.46
N GLY A 159 10.58 -7.31 9.44
CA GLY A 159 11.12 -6.02 9.82
C GLY A 159 11.99 -5.40 8.71
N GLY A 160 11.81 -4.09 8.49
CA GLY A 160 12.45 -3.38 7.38
C GLY A 160 13.99 -3.47 7.36
N ARG A 161 14.63 -3.62 8.54
CA ARG A 161 16.09 -3.78 8.65
C ARG A 161 16.58 -5.11 8.10
N VAL A 162 15.89 -6.21 8.39
CA VAL A 162 16.25 -7.55 7.90
C VAL A 162 16.03 -7.62 6.39
N LEU A 163 14.90 -7.08 5.92
CA LEU A 163 14.63 -6.99 4.48
C LEU A 163 15.71 -6.17 3.75
N TYR A 164 16.12 -5.03 4.32
CA TYR A 164 17.19 -4.21 3.75
C TYR A 164 18.53 -4.96 3.69
N CYS A 165 18.88 -5.72 4.73
CA CYS A 165 20.08 -6.57 4.75
C CYS A 165 20.02 -7.68 3.70
N ILE A 166 18.86 -8.33 3.51
CA ILE A 166 18.69 -9.36 2.48
C ILE A 166 18.84 -8.74 1.09
N LEU A 167 18.17 -7.62 0.82
CA LEU A 167 18.22 -6.95 -0.48
C LEU A 167 19.65 -6.46 -0.78
N SER A 168 20.35 -5.88 0.20
CA SER A 168 21.73 -5.44 0.02
C SER A 168 22.67 -6.62 -0.23
N ALA A 169 22.52 -7.74 0.49
CA ALA A 169 23.29 -8.95 0.26
C ALA A 169 23.05 -9.54 -1.14
N VAL A 170 21.80 -9.55 -1.61
CA VAL A 170 21.45 -10.01 -2.97
C VAL A 170 22.05 -9.10 -4.04
N ILE A 171 21.97 -7.78 -3.88
CA ILE A 171 22.55 -6.83 -4.83
C ILE A 171 24.08 -6.96 -4.88
N VAL A 172 24.74 -6.98 -3.72
CA VAL A 172 26.21 -7.12 -3.64
C VAL A 172 26.65 -8.47 -4.21
N GLY A 173 25.98 -9.56 -3.82
CA GLY A 173 26.24 -10.90 -4.35
C GLY A 173 26.07 -10.97 -5.87
N GLY A 174 24.98 -10.40 -6.39
CA GLY A 174 24.72 -10.29 -7.82
C GLY A 174 25.81 -9.52 -8.57
N CYS A 175 26.25 -8.38 -8.03
CA CYS A 175 27.37 -7.60 -8.58
C CYS A 175 28.68 -8.40 -8.60
N VAL A 176 28.98 -9.17 -7.55
CA VAL A 176 30.18 -10.01 -7.48
C VAL A 176 30.14 -11.13 -8.52
N VAL A 177 29.01 -11.84 -8.65
CA VAL A 177 28.83 -12.91 -9.65
C VAL A 177 28.95 -12.35 -11.07
N LEU A 178 28.30 -11.22 -11.34
CA LEU A 178 28.37 -10.56 -12.64
C LEU A 178 29.82 -10.13 -12.96
N SER A 179 30.52 -9.52 -12.01
CA SER A 179 31.91 -9.11 -12.18
C SER A 179 32.83 -10.30 -12.48
N ARG A 180 32.65 -11.42 -11.75
CA ARG A 180 33.40 -12.65 -11.99
C ARG A 180 33.10 -13.27 -13.35
N SER A 181 31.85 -13.27 -13.78
CA SER A 181 31.44 -13.77 -15.10
C SER A 181 32.03 -12.93 -16.25
N ILE A 182 32.05 -11.59 -16.11
CA ILE A 182 32.68 -10.68 -17.07
C ILE A 182 34.20 -10.90 -17.11
N ALA A 183 34.84 -11.04 -15.95
CA ALA A 183 36.28 -11.30 -15.87
C ALA A 183 36.65 -12.67 -16.48
N ALA A 184 35.83 -13.71 -16.27
CA ALA A 184 36.01 -15.02 -16.90
C ALA A 184 35.85 -14.94 -18.43
N ARG A 185 34.81 -14.25 -18.93
CA ARG A 185 34.57 -14.05 -20.36
C ARG A 185 35.70 -13.26 -21.04
N ARG A 186 36.20 -12.20 -20.40
CA ARG A 186 37.37 -11.43 -20.90
C ARG A 186 38.63 -12.27 -20.99
N ARG A 187 38.87 -13.17 -20.02
CA ARG A 187 40.01 -14.12 -20.05
C ARG A 187 39.88 -15.12 -21.20
N SER A 188 38.70 -15.68 -21.41
CA SER A 188 38.45 -16.61 -22.53
C SER A 188 38.63 -15.94 -23.91
N VAL A 189 38.14 -14.71 -24.11
CA VAL A 189 38.33 -13.96 -25.37
C VAL A 189 39.80 -13.62 -25.61
N ARG A 190 40.56 -13.22 -24.57
CA ARG A 190 42.02 -13.00 -24.71
C ARG A 190 42.74 -14.29 -25.12
N PHE A 191 42.39 -15.41 -24.49
CA PHE A 191 42.98 -16.72 -24.80
C PHE A 191 42.69 -17.15 -26.24
N ALA A 192 41.45 -16.97 -26.72
CA ALA A 192 41.06 -17.27 -28.10
C ALA A 192 41.77 -16.36 -29.13
N ARG A 193 42.09 -15.11 -28.76
CA ARG A 193 42.84 -14.18 -29.63
C ARG A 193 44.33 -14.49 -29.68
N SER A 194 44.91 -15.05 -28.61
CA SER A 194 46.30 -15.52 -28.59
C SER A 194 46.50 -16.85 -29.34
N THR A 195 45.46 -17.65 -29.53
CA THR A 195 45.52 -18.93 -30.27
C THR A 195 45.13 -18.80 -31.75
N LEU A 196 44.77 -17.61 -32.22
CA LEU A 196 44.54 -17.37 -33.65
C LEU A 196 45.91 -17.28 -34.36
N PRO A 197 46.23 -18.17 -35.32
CA PRO A 197 47.49 -18.11 -36.03
C PRO A 197 47.57 -16.79 -36.82
N SER A 198 48.69 -16.07 -36.70
CA SER A 198 49.01 -14.98 -37.62
C SER A 198 49.06 -15.59 -39.02
N LYS A 199 48.17 -15.18 -39.92
CA LYS A 199 48.38 -15.44 -41.35
C LYS A 199 49.60 -14.63 -41.77
N VAL A 200 50.78 -15.24 -41.65
CA VAL A 200 52.01 -14.79 -42.31
C VAL A 200 51.79 -15.06 -43.79
N PHE A 201 51.49 -13.99 -44.52
CA PHE A 201 51.40 -14.02 -45.98
C PHE A 201 52.84 -13.86 -46.51
N GLU A 202 53.59 -14.96 -46.56
CA GLU A 202 54.88 -14.99 -47.23
C GLU A 202 54.60 -15.16 -48.73
N LYS A 203 54.78 -14.07 -49.49
CA LYS A 203 54.70 -14.07 -50.95
C LYS A 203 55.98 -14.70 -51.51
N VAL A 204 55.77 -15.75 -52.30
CA VAL A 204 56.71 -16.35 -53.25
C VAL A 204 57.23 -15.30 -54.23
N VAL A 205 58.55 -15.13 -54.30
CA VAL A 205 59.35 -14.94 -55.54
C VAL A 205 60.73 -15.56 -55.30
#